data_AF-A0A956DYV9-F1
#
_entry.id   AF-A0A956DYV9-F1
#
_cell.length_a   1.000
_cell.length_b   1.000
_cell.length_c   1.000
_cell.angle_alpha   90.00
_cell.angle_beta   90.00
_cell.angle_gamma   90.00
#
_symmetry.space_group_name_H-M   'P 1'
#
loop_
_entity.id
_entity.type
_entity.pdbx_description
1 polymer ?
#
loop_
_entity_poly.entity_id
_entity_poly.type
_entity_poly.pdbx_seq_one_letter_code
_entity_poly.pdbx_strand_id
1 'polypeptide(L)'
;LIFSRKLGDALTRAGNFSDAEGVLREALDLAGPSGTDRARVLSALAHVAHGRKRSDEAFEYINEAIEVARKSGAHELLLSLETMRRDWAS
;
A
#
# COMPACT_ATOMS: atom_id res chain seq x y z
N LEU A 1 9.21 10.14 0.03
CA LEU A 1 8.27 9.04 0.36
C LEU A 1 7.06 9.50 1.18
N ILE A 2 7.25 10.11 2.35
CA ILE A 2 6.12 10.50 3.24
C ILE A 2 5.11 11.42 2.54
N PHE A 3 5.57 12.45 1.82
CA PHE A 3 4.68 13.39 1.12
C PHE A 3 3.84 12.68 0.05
N SER A 4 4.49 11.99 -0.90
CA SER A 4 3.84 11.26 -1.98
C SER A 4 2.83 10.23 -1.45
N ARG A 5 3.17 9.51 -0.37
CA ARG A 5 2.23 8.60 0.29
C ARG A 5 1.01 9.33 0.84
N LYS A 6 1.22 10.42 1.60
CA LYS A 6 0.11 11.20 2.17
C LYS A 6 -0.78 11.81 1.09
N LEU A 7 -0.20 12.25 -0.01
CA LEU A 7 -0.93 12.76 -1.18
C LEU A 7 -1.74 11.64 -1.84
N GLY A 8 -1.12 10.48 -2.08
CA GLY A 8 -1.81 9.28 -2.58
C GLY A 8 -2.99 8.90 -1.71
N ASP A 9 -2.80 8.81 -0.39
CA ASP A 9 -3.88 8.51 0.57
C ASP A 9 -5.03 9.53 0.50
N ALA A 10 -4.71 10.83 0.31
CA ALA A 10 -5.72 11.88 0.18
C ALA A 10 -6.51 11.76 -1.14
N LEU A 11 -5.81 11.49 -2.25
CA LEU A 11 -6.42 11.26 -3.55
C LEU A 11 -7.33 10.02 -3.54
N THR A 12 -6.91 8.94 -2.88
CA THR A 12 -7.74 7.73 -2.67
C THR A 12 -9.04 8.06 -1.95
N ARG A 13 -8.97 8.82 -0.84
CA ARG A 13 -10.18 9.23 -0.10
C ARG A 13 -11.08 10.16 -0.90
N ALA A 14 -10.50 10.95 -1.83
CA ALA A 14 -11.27 11.79 -2.74
C ALA A 14 -11.87 11.01 -3.93
N GLY A 15 -11.57 9.71 -4.08
CA GLY A 15 -12.00 8.90 -5.23
C GLY A 15 -11.15 9.09 -6.49
N ASN A 16 -10.09 9.89 -6.42
CA ASN A 16 -9.16 10.17 -7.53
C ASN A 16 -8.12 9.06 -7.64
N PHE A 17 -8.58 7.84 -7.92
CA PHE A 17 -7.74 6.65 -7.86
C PHE A 17 -6.61 6.63 -8.90
N SER A 18 -6.84 7.16 -10.10
CA SER A 18 -5.81 7.21 -11.15
C SER A 18 -4.62 8.10 -10.74
N ASP A 19 -4.90 9.28 -10.18
CA ASP A 19 -3.86 10.20 -9.71
C ASP A 19 -3.15 9.63 -8.48
N ALA A 20 -3.89 8.99 -7.58
CA ALA A 20 -3.32 8.30 -6.42
C ALA A 20 -2.33 7.21 -6.84
N GLU A 21 -2.72 6.38 -7.82
CA GLU A 21 -1.88 5.30 -8.36
C GLU A 21 -0.59 5.84 -8.98
N GLY A 22 -0.67 6.91 -9.77
CA GLY A 22 0.50 7.56 -10.38
C GLY A 22 1.50 8.04 -9.34
N VAL A 23 1.04 8.85 -8.38
CA VAL A 23 1.89 9.40 -7.31
C VAL A 23 2.51 8.29 -6.45
N LEU A 24 1.75 7.22 -6.18
CA LEU A 24 2.22 6.11 -5.35
C LEU A 24 3.18 5.18 -6.09
N ARG A 25 3.04 4.99 -7.41
CA ARG A 25 4.02 4.24 -8.20
C ARG A 25 5.36 4.96 -8.28
N GLU A 26 5.37 6.26 -8.49
CA GLU A 26 6.61 7.06 -8.40
C GLU A 26 7.25 6.95 -7.01
N ALA A 27 6.43 6.98 -5.95
CA ALA A 27 6.92 6.76 -4.60
C ALA A 27 7.48 5.34 -4.38
N LEU A 28 6.90 4.32 -5.05
CA LEU A 28 7.35 2.94 -4.97
C LEU A 28 8.69 2.75 -5.66
N ASP A 29 8.91 3.41 -6.80
CA ASP A 29 10.18 3.39 -7.54
C ASP A 29 11.30 4.11 -6.77
N LEU A 30 10.95 5.18 -6.05
CA LEU A 30 11.87 5.88 -5.15
C LEU A 30 12.13 5.12 -3.84
N ALA A 31 11.20 4.26 -3.43
CA ALA A 31 11.42 3.36 -2.31
C ALA A 31 12.38 2.25 -2.77
N GLY A 32 13.47 2.05 -2.01
CA GLY A 32 14.37 0.92 -2.28
C GLY A 32 13.64 -0.43 -2.27
N PRO A 33 14.30 -1.52 -2.69
CA PRO A 33 13.66 -2.84 -2.85
C PRO A 33 13.16 -3.47 -1.54
N SER A 34 13.42 -2.84 -0.39
CA SER A 34 13.04 -3.32 0.93
C SER A 34 12.80 -2.16 1.89
N GLY A 35 12.35 -2.49 3.11
CA GLY A 35 12.19 -1.54 4.20
C GLY A 35 10.75 -1.02 4.38
N THR A 36 10.53 -0.41 5.53
CA THR A 36 9.21 0.00 6.02
C THR A 36 8.51 0.98 5.09
N ASP A 37 9.25 1.86 4.41
CA ASP A 37 8.63 2.83 3.50
C ASP A 37 8.07 2.18 2.23
N ARG A 38 8.75 1.17 1.69
CA ARG A 38 8.22 0.37 0.57
C ARG A 38 6.92 -0.33 0.98
N ALA A 39 6.91 -0.99 2.13
CA ALA A 39 5.71 -1.64 2.66
C ALA A 39 4.53 -0.67 2.83
N ARG A 40 4.79 0.56 3.32
CA ARG A 40 3.75 1.59 3.46
C ARG A 40 3.20 2.09 2.12
N VAL A 41 4.06 2.24 1.11
CA VAL A 41 3.61 2.65 -0.24
C VAL A 41 2.79 1.53 -0.89
N LEU A 42 3.24 0.27 -0.79
CA LEU A 42 2.47 -0.89 -1.26
C LEU A 42 1.10 -0.99 -0.59
N SER A 43 1.03 -0.77 0.73
CA SER A 43 -0.25 -0.71 1.44
C SER A 43 -1.18 0.39 0.93
N ALA A 44 -0.64 1.55 0.57
CA ALA A 44 -1.44 2.64 -0.01
C ALA A 44 -1.94 2.29 -1.43
N LEU A 45 -1.10 1.63 -2.25
CA LEU A 45 -1.50 1.10 -3.56
C LEU A 45 -2.60 0.03 -3.41
N ALA A 46 -2.52 -0.83 -2.40
CA ALA A 46 -3.56 -1.80 -2.09
C ALA A 46 -4.91 -1.12 -1.81
N HIS A 47 -4.92 -0.03 -1.03
CA HIS A 47 -6.13 0.76 -0.81
C HIS A 47 -6.68 1.40 -2.10
N VAL A 48 -5.80 1.90 -2.97
CA VAL A 48 -6.21 2.43 -4.28
C VAL A 48 -6.90 1.34 -5.10
N ALA A 49 -6.25 0.18 -5.26
CA ALA A 49 -6.80 -0.94 -6.01
C ALA A 49 -8.14 -1.42 -5.43
N HIS A 50 -8.24 -1.52 -4.10
CA HIS A 50 -9.48 -1.86 -3.42
C HIS A 50 -10.58 -0.82 -3.69
N GLY A 51 -10.26 0.48 -3.62
CA GLY A 51 -11.18 1.57 -3.98
C GLY A 51 -11.66 1.52 -5.43
N ARG A 52 -10.80 1.05 -6.35
CA ARG A 52 -11.13 0.79 -7.76
C ARG A 52 -11.91 -0.51 -7.99
N LYS A 53 -12.24 -1.26 -6.93
CA LYS A 53 -12.86 -2.59 -6.98
C LYS A 53 -12.01 -3.62 -7.74
N ARG A 54 -10.70 -3.45 -7.73
CA ARG A 54 -9.73 -4.40 -8.30
C ARG A 54 -9.17 -5.26 -7.17
N SER A 55 -9.99 -6.17 -6.67
CA SER A 55 -9.65 -6.97 -5.48
C SER A 55 -8.37 -7.78 -5.67
N ASP A 56 -8.18 -8.40 -6.84
CA ASP A 56 -6.97 -9.20 -7.11
C ASP A 56 -5.69 -8.36 -6.99
N GLU A 57 -5.66 -7.19 -7.64
CA GLU A 57 -4.53 -6.25 -7.57
C GLU A 57 -4.31 -5.72 -6.14
N ALA A 58 -5.40 -5.49 -5.37
CA ALA A 58 -5.30 -5.11 -3.97
C ALA A 58 -4.65 -6.20 -3.11
N PHE A 59 -5.02 -7.45 -3.35
CA PHE A 59 -4.44 -8.61 -2.65
C PHE A 59 -2.98 -8.85 -3.04
N GLU A 60 -2.59 -8.60 -4.27
CA GLU A 60 -1.17 -8.63 -4.68
C GLU A 60 -0.35 -7.60 -3.90
N TYR A 61 -0.80 -6.34 -3.89
CA TYR A 61 -0.09 -5.28 -3.18
C TYR A 61 -0.01 -5.49 -1.67
N ILE A 62 -1.09 -5.94 -1.02
CA ILE A 62 -1.07 -6.20 0.43
C ILE A 62 -0.17 -7.38 0.79
N ASN A 63 -0.13 -8.43 -0.03
CA ASN A 63 0.77 -9.56 0.19
C ASN A 63 2.24 -9.14 0.03
N GLU A 64 2.57 -8.33 -0.97
CA GLU A 64 3.93 -7.78 -1.09
C GLU A 64 4.29 -6.89 0.10
N ALA A 65 3.36 -6.03 0.55
CA ALA A 65 3.58 -5.18 1.72
C ALA A 65 3.87 -5.99 3.00
N ILE A 66 3.14 -7.08 3.23
CA ILE A 66 3.34 -8.03 4.34
C ILE A 66 4.74 -8.65 4.26
N GLU A 67 5.14 -9.13 3.08
CA GLU A 67 6.46 -9.75 2.91
C GLU A 67 7.60 -8.76 3.15
N VAL A 68 7.46 -7.52 2.68
CA VAL A 68 8.46 -6.47 2.91
C VAL A 68 8.51 -6.10 4.40
N ALA A 69 7.35 -5.93 5.06
CA ALA A 69 7.30 -5.59 6.49
C ALA A 69 7.87 -6.71 7.37
N ARG A 70 7.61 -7.97 7.03
CA ARG A 70 8.19 -9.16 7.67
C ARG A 70 9.71 -9.14 7.56
N LYS A 71 10.25 -8.93 6.36
CA LYS A 71 11.71 -8.88 6.11
C LYS A 71 12.38 -7.70 6.80
N SER A 72 11.69 -6.57 6.96
CA SER A 72 12.24 -5.39 7.62
C SER A 72 12.08 -5.39 9.15
N GLY A 73 11.47 -6.43 9.74
CA GLY A 73 11.22 -6.50 11.19
C GLY A 73 10.23 -5.45 11.71
N ALA A 74 9.37 -4.91 10.84
CA ALA A 74 8.39 -3.89 11.18
C ALA A 74 7.12 -4.54 11.76
N HIS A 75 7.21 -5.12 12.96
CA HIS A 75 6.17 -5.94 13.59
C HIS A 75 4.79 -5.24 13.67
N GLU A 76 4.74 -3.99 14.13
CA GLU A 76 3.49 -3.22 14.21
C GLU A 76 2.84 -3.02 12.83
N LEU A 77 3.66 -2.72 11.82
CA LEU A 77 3.18 -2.58 10.46
C LEU A 77 2.66 -3.92 9.92
N LEU A 78 3.39 -5.01 10.14
CA LEU A 78 3.00 -6.35 9.74
C LEU A 78 1.62 -6.73 10.29
N LEU A 79 1.38 -6.55 11.59
CA LEU A 79 0.09 -6.86 12.23
C LEU A 79 -1.07 -6.05 11.64
N SER A 80 -0.85 -4.77 11.39
CA SER A 80 -1.83 -3.90 10.74
C SER A 80 -2.18 -4.40 9.33
N LEU A 81 -1.17 -4.78 8.53
CA LEU A 81 -1.37 -5.27 7.17
C LEU A 81 -2.07 -6.64 7.14
N GLU A 82 -1.74 -7.54 8.07
CA GLU A 82 -2.41 -8.85 8.20
C GLU A 82 -3.88 -8.69 8.60
N THR A 83 -4.19 -7.73 9.47
CA THR A 83 -5.56 -7.38 9.86
C THR A 83 -6.33 -6.84 8.67
N MET A 84 -5.78 -5.85 7.96
CA MET A 84 -6.40 -5.28 6.76
C MET A 84 -6.68 -6.35 5.69
N ARG A 85 -5.72 -7.24 5.44
CA ARG A 85 -5.91 -8.34 4.48
C ARG A 85 -7.05 -9.28 4.89
N ARG A 86 -7.19 -9.57 6.19
CA ARG A 86 -8.27 -10.41 6.71
C ARG A 86 -9.62 -9.72 6.53
N ASP A 87 -9.72 -8.44 6.84
CA ASP A 87 -10.95 -7.66 6.74
C ASP A 87 -11.47 -7.56 5.30
N TRP A 88 -10.59 -7.56 4.31
CA TRP A 88 -10.98 -7.58 2.89
C TRP A 88 -11.35 -8.98 2.36
N ALA A 89 -10.97 -10.04 3.09
CA ALA A 89 -11.26 -11.41 2.71
C ALA A 89 -12.59 -11.93 3.29
N SER A 90 -13.17 -11.23 4.26
CA SER A 90 -14.47 -11.55 4.89
C SER A 90 -15.63 -10.87 4.19
#